data_AF-A0A5N9FLD3-F1
#
_entry.id   AF-A0A5N9FLD3-F1
#
_cell.length_a   1.000
_cell.length_b   1.000
_cell.length_c   1.000
_cell.angle_alpha   90.00
_cell.angle_beta   90.00
_cell.angle_gamma   90.00
#
_symmetry.space_group_name_H-M   'P 1'
#
loop_
_entity.id
_entity.type
_entity.pdbx_description
1 polymer ?
#
loop_
_entity_poly.entity_id
_entity_poly.type
_entity_poly.pdbx_seq_one_letter_code
_entity_poly.pdbx_strand_id
1 'polypeptide(L)'
;MAEQPSEKAIQRMRVFVEKYTEKSGTYVSPVEGVTEQVILGLAQNIDEIGRPLCPCRFYPDKNEEIKHRTWICACDDMQIYKYCHCLLFVNKDGYPITEYLPEGHEALESYGVIKDPEPDKGRPLRDKAEEREQERIDRPS
;
A
#
# COMPACT_ATOMS: atom_id res chain seq x y z
N MET A 1 -20.23 3.41 -17.44
CA MET A 1 -20.18 2.65 -16.17
C MET A 1 -18.85 1.94 -16.19
N ALA A 2 -18.01 2.08 -15.16
CA ALA A 2 -16.77 1.31 -15.11
C ALA A 2 -17.14 -0.18 -15.09
N GLU A 3 -16.53 -0.99 -15.97
CA GLU A 3 -16.66 -2.44 -15.89
C GLU A 3 -16.16 -2.89 -14.52
N GLN A 4 -16.92 -3.74 -13.85
CA GLN A 4 -16.45 -4.32 -12.61
C GLN A 4 -15.30 -5.30 -12.90
N PRO A 5 -14.28 -5.35 -12.03
CA PRO A 5 -13.20 -6.32 -12.20
C PRO A 5 -13.72 -7.75 -12.10
N SER A 6 -13.00 -8.68 -12.71
CA SER A 6 -13.34 -10.09 -12.71
C SER A 6 -13.40 -10.66 -11.29
N GLU A 7 -14.38 -11.53 -11.02
CA GLU A 7 -14.50 -12.21 -9.72
C GLU A 7 -13.21 -12.93 -9.31
N LYS A 8 -12.47 -13.45 -10.31
CA LYS A 8 -11.17 -14.09 -10.12
C LYS A 8 -10.13 -13.10 -9.58
N ALA A 9 -10.06 -11.89 -10.13
CA ALA A 9 -9.13 -10.86 -9.65
C ALA A 9 -9.52 -10.36 -8.25
N ILE A 10 -10.82 -10.15 -8.01
CA ILE A 10 -11.34 -9.76 -6.68
C ILE A 10 -10.97 -10.81 -5.64
N GLN A 11 -11.27 -12.09 -5.91
CA GLN A 11 -10.97 -13.18 -4.97
C GLN A 11 -9.47 -13.31 -4.70
N ARG A 12 -8.64 -13.15 -5.73
CA ARG A 12 -7.19 -13.13 -5.58
C ARG A 12 -6.75 -12.01 -4.63
N MET A 13 -7.33 -10.81 -4.75
CA MET A 13 -6.99 -9.69 -3.89
C MET A 13 -7.48 -9.85 -2.46
N ARG A 14 -8.67 -10.42 -2.25
CA ARG A 14 -9.18 -10.76 -0.90
C ARG A 14 -8.24 -11.70 -0.16
N VAL A 15 -7.83 -12.80 -0.81
CA VAL A 15 -6.87 -13.76 -0.24
C VAL A 15 -5.51 -13.13 0.02
N PHE A 16 -5.05 -12.23 -0.87
CA PHE A 16 -3.81 -11.51 -0.65
C PHE A 16 -3.88 -10.61 0.58
N VAL A 17 -4.96 -9.82 0.73
CA VAL A 17 -5.14 -8.89 1.86
C VAL A 17 -5.16 -9.66 3.19
N GLU A 18 -5.95 -10.73 3.28
CA GLU A 18 -6.04 -11.57 4.48
C GLU A 18 -4.68 -12.15 4.90
N LYS A 19 -3.91 -12.69 3.95
CA LYS A 19 -2.58 -13.24 4.25
C LYS A 19 -1.58 -12.15 4.58
N TYR A 20 -1.70 -10.98 3.97
CA TYR A 20 -0.76 -9.89 4.16
C TYR A 20 -0.97 -9.18 5.49
N THR A 21 -2.20 -9.03 5.98
CA THR A 21 -2.48 -8.51 7.34
C THR A 21 -1.85 -9.40 8.40
N GLU A 22 -2.01 -10.72 8.29
CA GLU A 22 -1.36 -11.69 9.20
C GLU A 22 0.17 -11.57 9.15
N LYS A 23 0.76 -11.59 7.94
CA LYS A 23 2.21 -11.50 7.74
C LYS A 23 2.81 -10.20 8.26
N SER A 24 2.10 -9.08 8.08
CA SER A 24 2.58 -7.76 8.47
C SER A 24 2.17 -7.36 9.89
N GLY A 25 1.29 -8.10 10.57
CA GLY A 25 0.75 -7.66 11.86
C GLY A 25 -0.07 -6.38 11.75
N THR A 26 -0.81 -6.21 10.66
CA THR A 26 -1.72 -5.08 10.43
C THR A 26 -3.17 -5.53 10.36
N TYR A 27 -4.07 -4.56 10.28
CA TYR A 27 -5.52 -4.75 10.16
C TYR A 27 -6.01 -4.07 8.89
N VAL A 28 -7.20 -4.45 8.44
CA VAL A 28 -7.89 -3.70 7.37
C VAL A 28 -8.59 -2.46 7.95
N SER A 29 -8.83 -1.44 7.11
CA SER A 29 -9.53 -0.23 7.56
C SER A 29 -10.88 -0.55 8.21
N PRO A 30 -11.19 0.06 9.37
CA PRO A 30 -12.52 -0.03 9.98
C PRO A 30 -13.54 0.89 9.28
N VAL A 31 -13.08 1.79 8.40
CA VAL A 31 -13.95 2.71 7.68
C VAL A 31 -14.72 1.94 6.60
N GLU A 32 -16.04 2.02 6.65
CA GLU A 32 -16.93 1.32 5.73
C GLU A 32 -16.58 1.63 4.27
N GLY A 33 -16.50 0.60 3.44
CA GLY A 33 -16.24 0.71 2.01
C GLY A 33 -14.77 0.90 1.62
N VAL A 34 -13.89 1.42 2.48
CA VAL A 34 -12.48 1.68 2.12
C VAL A 34 -11.78 0.40 1.66
N THR A 35 -11.84 -0.65 2.46
CA THR A 35 -11.21 -1.95 2.15
C THR A 35 -11.72 -2.52 0.83
N GLU A 36 -13.04 -2.48 0.60
CA GLU A 36 -13.64 -3.03 -0.63
C GLU A 36 -13.24 -2.21 -1.87
N GLN A 37 -13.29 -0.88 -1.79
CA GLN A 37 -12.92 0.00 -2.92
C GLN A 37 -11.45 -0.17 -3.30
N VAL A 38 -10.55 -0.32 -2.33
CA VAL A 38 -9.14 -0.57 -2.61
C VAL A 38 -8.93 -1.96 -3.23
N ILE A 39 -9.62 -2.99 -2.74
CA ILE A 39 -9.59 -4.34 -3.33
C ILE A 39 -10.08 -4.31 -4.78
N LEU A 40 -11.19 -3.63 -5.06
CA LEU A 40 -11.72 -3.48 -6.41
C LEU A 40 -10.74 -2.74 -7.33
N GLY A 41 -10.12 -1.66 -6.85
CA GLY A 41 -9.10 -0.93 -7.63
C GLY A 41 -7.85 -1.78 -7.93
N LEU A 42 -7.38 -2.57 -6.97
CA LEU A 42 -6.27 -3.50 -7.16
C LEU A 42 -6.63 -4.61 -8.15
N ALA A 43 -7.85 -5.15 -8.05
CA ALA A 43 -8.36 -6.16 -8.97
C ALA A 43 -8.51 -5.60 -10.40
N GLN A 44 -9.00 -4.37 -10.54
CA GLN A 44 -9.10 -3.68 -11.83
C GLN A 44 -7.73 -3.55 -12.49
N ASN A 45 -6.70 -3.14 -11.75
CA ASN A 45 -5.35 -3.06 -12.30
C ASN A 45 -4.78 -4.45 -12.65
N ILE A 46 -5.17 -5.52 -11.96
CA ILE A 46 -4.80 -6.89 -12.39
C ILE A 46 -5.39 -7.20 -13.77
N ASP A 47 -6.65 -6.88 -14.00
CA ASP A 47 -7.31 -7.19 -15.27
C ASP A 47 -6.81 -6.29 -16.41
N GLU A 48 -6.58 -4.99 -16.15
CA GLU A 48 -6.13 -4.03 -17.16
C GLU A 48 -4.65 -4.18 -17.54
N ILE A 49 -3.76 -4.34 -16.56
CA ILE A 49 -2.31 -4.26 -16.74
C ILE A 49 -1.55 -5.46 -16.15
N GLY A 50 -2.26 -6.48 -15.68
CA GLY A 50 -1.66 -7.74 -15.22
C GLY A 50 -0.96 -7.66 -13.86
N ARG A 51 -1.06 -6.55 -13.13
CA ARG A 51 -0.39 -6.30 -11.84
C ARG A 51 -1.30 -5.49 -10.89
N PRO A 52 -1.31 -5.77 -9.57
CA PRO A 52 -2.08 -5.01 -8.60
C PRO A 52 -1.41 -3.68 -8.26
N LEU A 53 -1.31 -2.78 -9.23
CA LEU A 53 -0.77 -1.44 -9.04
C LEU A 53 -1.65 -0.68 -8.04
N CYS A 54 -1.02 0.09 -7.14
CA CYS A 54 -1.71 0.81 -6.07
C CYS A 54 -2.79 1.76 -6.64
N PRO A 55 -4.08 1.60 -6.28
CA PRO A 55 -5.17 2.34 -6.92
C PRO A 55 -5.37 3.75 -6.38
N CYS A 56 -4.76 4.10 -5.24
CA CYS A 56 -4.90 5.41 -4.61
C CYS A 56 -3.89 6.46 -5.12
N ARG A 57 -3.27 6.23 -6.29
CA ARG A 57 -2.30 7.13 -6.91
C ARG A 57 -2.66 7.39 -8.37
N PHE A 58 -2.30 8.56 -8.87
CA PHE A 58 -2.31 8.87 -10.29
C PHE A 58 -1.02 8.39 -10.96
N TYR A 59 -1.14 7.83 -12.16
CA TYR A 59 -0.01 7.42 -12.98
C TYR A 59 -0.21 7.99 -14.39
N PRO A 60 0.74 8.79 -14.91
CA PRO A 60 0.69 9.25 -16.30
C PRO A 60 0.68 8.08 -17.28
N ASP A 61 1.47 7.03 -17.00
CA ASP A 61 1.49 5.77 -17.74
C ASP A 61 1.62 4.59 -16.77
N LYS A 62 0.51 3.84 -16.61
CA LYS A 62 0.49 2.64 -15.76
C LYS A 62 1.42 1.54 -16.28
N ASN A 63 1.60 1.41 -17.61
CA ASN A 63 2.44 0.36 -18.20
C ASN A 63 3.93 0.63 -18.00
N GLU A 64 4.33 1.89 -17.99
CA GLU A 64 5.68 2.28 -17.58
C GLU A 64 5.87 2.01 -16.08
N GLU A 65 4.91 2.42 -15.25
CA GLU A 65 5.08 2.29 -13.80
C GLU A 65 5.21 0.83 -13.34
N ILE A 66 4.49 -0.13 -13.95
CA ILE A 66 4.62 -1.55 -13.56
C ILE A 66 5.97 -2.19 -13.95
N LYS A 67 6.80 -1.51 -14.74
CA LYS A 67 8.21 -1.92 -14.94
C LYS A 67 9.01 -1.66 -13.67
N HIS A 68 8.63 -0.64 -12.92
CA HIS A 68 9.07 -0.43 -11.55
C HIS A 68 8.19 -1.25 -10.59
N ARG A 69 8.76 -1.67 -9.47
CA ARG A 69 8.02 -2.44 -8.45
C ARG A 69 7.49 -1.55 -7.32
N THR A 70 7.87 -0.27 -7.29
CA THR A 70 7.63 0.69 -6.22
C THR A 70 6.18 0.70 -5.76
N TRP A 71 5.23 0.72 -6.69
CA TRP A 71 3.80 0.87 -6.38
C TRP A 71 2.96 -0.40 -6.60
N ILE A 72 3.58 -1.57 -6.80
CA ILE A 72 2.85 -2.84 -6.91
C ILE A 72 2.49 -3.31 -5.50
N CYS A 73 1.21 -3.55 -5.21
CA CYS A 73 0.77 -3.93 -3.87
C CYS A 73 1.32 -5.30 -3.42
N ALA A 74 1.85 -5.45 -2.21
CA ALA A 74 2.17 -4.40 -1.22
C ALA A 74 3.34 -3.55 -1.71
N CYS A 75 3.15 -2.23 -1.81
CA CYS A 75 4.15 -1.30 -2.35
C CYS A 75 5.40 -1.22 -1.47
N ASP A 76 6.45 -0.60 -1.99
CA ASP A 76 7.72 -0.45 -1.27
C ASP A 76 7.53 0.33 0.03
N ASP A 77 6.70 1.38 0.06
CA ASP A 77 6.38 2.09 1.32
C ASP A 77 5.80 1.15 2.40
N MET A 78 4.98 0.18 2.00
CA MET A 78 4.44 -0.82 2.91
C MET A 78 5.50 -1.86 3.32
N GLN A 79 6.40 -2.23 2.41
CA GLN A 79 7.45 -3.22 2.67
C GLN A 79 8.70 -2.65 3.36
N ILE A 80 8.86 -1.33 3.38
CA ILE A 80 10.02 -0.62 3.93
C ILE A 80 9.61 0.15 5.19
N TYR A 81 8.54 0.94 5.12
CA TYR A 81 8.07 1.81 6.21
C TYR A 81 6.82 1.29 6.92
N LYS A 82 6.20 0.21 6.42
CA LYS A 82 4.90 -0.29 6.91
C LYS A 82 3.77 0.73 6.80
N TYR A 83 3.94 1.70 5.92
CA TYR A 83 2.98 2.76 5.67
C TYR A 83 2.10 2.41 4.47
N CYS A 84 0.79 2.55 4.60
CA CYS A 84 -0.18 2.34 3.52
C CYS A 84 -1.05 3.59 3.35
N HIS A 85 -0.76 4.40 2.33
CA HIS A 85 -1.54 5.59 2.00
C HIS A 85 -3.02 5.26 1.69
N CYS A 86 -3.30 4.12 1.07
CA CYS A 86 -4.68 3.73 0.75
C CYS A 86 -5.49 3.32 1.99
N LEU A 87 -4.89 3.30 3.17
CA LEU A 87 -5.47 2.82 4.43
C LEU A 87 -5.98 1.37 4.36
N LEU A 88 -5.50 0.57 3.40
CA LEU A 88 -5.85 -0.86 3.35
C LEU A 88 -5.20 -1.65 4.49
N PHE A 89 -4.00 -1.25 4.89
CA PHE A 89 -3.26 -1.84 6.01
C PHE A 89 -3.01 -0.77 7.06
N VAL A 90 -3.64 -0.92 8.21
CA VAL A 90 -3.64 0.04 9.33
C VAL A 90 -3.27 -0.65 10.64
N ASN A 91 -3.01 0.13 11.68
CA ASN A 91 -2.89 -0.39 13.04
C ASN A 91 -4.27 -0.79 13.60
N LYS A 92 -4.28 -1.34 14.81
CA LYS A 92 -5.51 -1.80 15.49
C LYS A 92 -6.55 -0.69 15.72
N ASP A 93 -6.11 0.57 15.73
CA ASP A 93 -6.95 1.74 15.99
C ASP A 93 -7.45 2.38 14.67
N GLY A 94 -7.11 1.78 13.52
CA GLY A 94 -7.56 2.24 12.21
C GLY A 94 -6.68 3.31 11.56
N TYR A 95 -5.51 3.60 12.12
CA TYR A 95 -4.59 4.63 11.61
C TYR A 95 -3.43 4.03 10.81
N PRO A 96 -2.87 4.76 9.83
CA PRO A 96 -1.66 4.33 9.16
C PRO A 96 -0.49 4.30 10.14
N ILE A 97 0.42 3.33 9.97
CA ILE A 97 1.68 3.29 10.74
C ILE A 97 2.65 4.28 10.08
N THR A 98 3.14 5.26 10.83
CA THR A 98 4.04 6.31 10.33
C THR A 98 5.40 6.32 11.02
N GLU A 99 5.62 5.43 12.00
CA GLU A 99 6.84 5.38 12.82
C GLU A 99 8.17 5.31 12.04
N TYR A 100 8.17 4.66 10.88
CA TYR A 100 9.38 4.41 10.11
C TYR A 100 9.55 5.34 8.91
N LEU A 101 8.64 6.31 8.75
CA LEU A 101 8.73 7.26 7.66
C LEU A 101 9.91 8.23 7.85
N PRO A 102 10.54 8.67 6.75
CA PRO A 102 11.61 9.66 6.80
C PRO A 102 11.08 11.04 7.21
N GLU A 103 11.95 11.88 7.75
CA GLU A 103 11.62 13.25 8.13
C GLU A 103 11.12 14.05 6.91
N GLY A 104 10.11 14.91 7.12
CA GLY A 104 9.50 15.70 6.04
C GLY A 104 8.53 14.92 5.15
N HIS A 105 8.20 13.66 5.48
CA HIS A 105 7.14 12.93 4.79
C HIS A 105 5.76 13.50 5.16
N GLU A 106 4.90 13.78 4.16
CA GLU A 106 3.59 14.44 4.33
C GLU A 106 2.67 13.77 5.38
N ALA A 107 2.75 12.44 5.47
CA ALA A 107 1.96 11.68 6.44
C ALA A 107 2.37 11.95 7.89
N LEU A 108 3.63 12.31 8.17
CA LEU A 108 4.06 12.72 9.50
C LEU A 108 3.46 14.08 9.88
N GLU A 109 3.30 14.99 8.92
CA GLU A 109 2.64 16.28 9.18
C GLU A 109 1.14 16.09 9.47
N SER A 110 0.51 15.16 8.77
CA SER A 110 -0.93 14.90 8.87
C SER A 110 -1.32 14.08 10.10
N TYR A 111 -0.57 13.01 10.38
CA TYR A 111 -0.91 12.03 11.42
C TYR A 111 0.02 12.09 12.65
N GLY A 112 1.14 12.80 12.56
CA GLY A 112 2.22 12.67 13.52
C GLY A 112 2.88 11.29 13.46
N VAL A 113 3.57 10.92 14.55
CA VAL A 113 4.21 9.61 14.70
C VAL A 113 3.24 8.62 15.32
N ILE A 114 2.83 7.63 14.53
CA ILE A 114 1.98 6.53 14.93
C ILE A 114 2.83 5.26 14.97
N LYS A 115 2.94 4.70 16.18
CA LYS A 115 3.76 3.53 16.48
C LYS A 115 3.25 2.26 15.82
N ASP A 116 4.18 1.42 15.40
CA ASP A 116 3.91 0.07 14.97
C ASP A 116 3.61 -0.83 16.18
N PRO A 117 2.41 -1.41 16.31
CA PRO A 117 2.11 -2.33 17.40
C PRO A 117 2.85 -3.67 17.29
N GLU A 118 3.32 -4.04 16.09
CA GLU A 118 3.92 -5.34 15.79
C GLU A 118 5.25 -5.18 15.02
N PRO A 119 6.28 -4.56 15.64
CA PRO A 119 7.53 -4.16 14.97
C PRO A 119 8.34 -5.34 14.40
N ASP A 120 8.16 -6.54 14.96
CA ASP A 120 8.85 -7.75 14.51
C ASP A 120 8.21 -8.39 13.27
N LYS A 121 7.04 -7.91 12.82
CA LYS A 121 6.30 -8.42 11.66
C LYS A 121 6.33 -7.49 10.46
N GLY A 122 6.42 -8.09 9.28
CA GLY A 122 6.44 -7.37 8.02
C GLY A 122 7.78 -6.70 7.73
N ARG A 123 7.71 -5.57 7.01
CA ARG A 123 8.85 -4.76 6.59
C ARG A 123 10.06 -5.55 6.02
N PRO A 124 9.86 -6.46 5.05
CA PRO A 124 10.94 -7.32 4.54
C PRO A 124 12.05 -6.55 3.81
N LEU A 125 11.80 -5.30 3.43
CA LEU A 125 12.74 -4.45 2.68
C LEU A 125 13.24 -3.26 3.52
N ARG A 126 13.12 -3.30 4.85
CA ARG A 126 13.49 -2.19 5.75
C ARG A 126 14.93 -1.66 5.57
N ASP A 127 15.83 -2.50 5.09
CA ASP A 127 17.23 -2.18 4.76
C ASP A 127 17.37 -1.24 3.56
N LYS A 128 16.31 -1.08 2.75
CA LYS A 128 16.27 -0.19 1.58
C LYS A 128 15.68 1.19 1.86
N ALA A 129 15.53 1.58 3.13
CA ALA A 129 14.93 2.86 3.51
C ALA A 129 15.63 4.07 2.85
N GLU A 130 16.96 4.10 2.84
CA GLU A 130 17.73 5.20 2.25
C GLU A 130 17.53 5.28 0.72
N GLU A 131 17.61 4.14 0.02
CA GLU A 131 17.37 4.07 -1.43
C GLU A 131 15.96 4.55 -1.79
N ARG A 132 14.96 4.10 -1.01
CA ARG A 132 13.56 4.47 -1.24
C ARG A 132 13.32 5.96 -1.01
N GLU A 133 13.94 6.53 0.02
CA GLU A 133 13.83 7.96 0.30
C GLU A 133 14.48 8.80 -0.81
N GLN A 134 15.64 8.39 -1.30
CA GLN A 134 16.27 9.03 -2.45
C GLN A 134 15.36 8.97 -3.69
N GLU A 135 14.74 7.81 -3.98
CA GLU A 135 13.76 7.69 -5.08
C GLU A 135 12.57 8.64 -4.90
N ARG A 136 12.06 8.81 -3.67
CA ARG A 136 10.94 9.72 -3.39
C ARG A 136 11.29 11.17 -3.69
N ILE A 137 12.52 11.57 -3.37
CA ILE A 137 13.04 12.93 -3.63
C ILE A 137 13.25 13.14 -5.13
N ASP A 138 13.80 12.15 -5.84
CA ASP A 138 14.11 12.25 -7.27
C ASP A 138 12.87 12.15 -8.16
N ARG A 139 11.85 11.41 -7.71
CA ARG A 139 10.59 11.17 -8.43
C ARG A 139 9.38 11.48 -7.53
N PRO A 140 9.16 12.76 -7.17
CA PRO A 140 8.02 13.16 -6.36
C PRO A 140 6.71 12.82 -7.08
N SER A 141 5.74 12.37 -6.29
CA SER A 141 4.40 11.97 -6.75
C SER A 141 3.68 13.04 -7.53
#